data_AF-A0A401FLC9-F1
#
_entry.id   AF-A0A401FLC9-F1
#
_cell.length_a   1.000
_cell.length_b   1.000
_cell.length_c   1.000
_cell.angle_alpha   90.00
_cell.angle_beta   90.00
_cell.angle_gamma   90.00
#
_symmetry.space_group_name_H-M   'P 1'
#
loop_
_entity.id
_entity.type
_entity.pdbx_description
1 polymer ?
#
loop_
_entity_poly.entity_id
_entity_poly.type
_entity_poly.pdbx_seq_one_letter_code
_entity_poly.pdbx_strand_id
1 'polypeptide(L)'
;MLALEEVVGKPTSIQASGGFARSELWRQMLADIFEQDVAIPESFESTALGAATLGMYSLGLIDNLSDVAQFVGTTNVHHPEPENFTAYRELIPIYIRLSRSLQPEYKNIAEYQRRNVNPDENSSESKA
;
A
#
# COMPACT_ATOMS: atom_id res chain seq x y z
N MET A 1 7.31 9.59 1.22
CA MET A 1 8.65 9.00 1.42
C MET A 1 9.38 9.57 2.61
N LEU A 2 9.38 10.88 2.85
CA LEU A 2 10.11 11.53 3.97
C LEU A 2 10.07 10.78 5.31
N ALA A 3 8.89 10.43 5.83
CA ALA A 3 8.79 9.74 7.12
C ALA A 3 9.33 8.30 7.12
N LEU A 4 9.35 7.64 5.95
CA LEU A 4 9.92 6.30 5.81
C LEU A 4 11.44 6.38 5.62
N GLU A 5 11.91 7.27 4.76
CA GLU A 5 13.33 7.48 4.50
C GLU A 5 14.10 7.95 5.75
N GLU A 6 13.45 8.71 6.63
CA GLU A 6 14.03 9.14 7.91
C GLU A 6 14.36 7.96 8.85
N VAL A 7 13.61 6.86 8.74
CA VAL A 7 13.75 5.69 9.63
C VAL A 7 14.56 4.57 8.98
N VAL A 8 14.40 4.34 7.67
CA VAL A 8 15.00 3.19 6.96
C VAL A 8 16.00 3.56 5.87
N GLY A 9 16.22 4.86 5.61
CA GLY A 9 17.01 5.34 4.48
C GLY A 9 16.27 5.22 3.14
N LYS A 10 16.92 5.62 2.05
CA LYS A 10 16.31 5.54 0.71
C LYS A 10 16.23 4.07 0.24
N PRO A 11 15.03 3.53 -0.04
CA PRO A 11 14.89 2.15 -0.50
C PRO A 11 15.49 1.97 -1.90
N THR A 12 16.12 0.82 -2.15
CA THR A 12 16.72 0.47 -3.45
C THR A 12 15.75 -0.17 -4.43
N SER A 13 14.56 -0.56 -3.98
CA SER A 13 13.43 -0.99 -4.81
C SER A 13 12.17 -1.04 -3.96
N ILE A 14 11.01 -0.93 -4.61
CA ILE A 14 9.70 -1.07 -3.97
C ILE A 14 9.07 -2.38 -4.46
N GLN A 15 8.71 -3.25 -3.52
CA GLN A 15 7.95 -4.46 -3.80
C GLN A 15 6.46 -4.17 -3.59
N ALA A 16 5.65 -4.35 -4.63
CA ALA A 16 4.20 -4.18 -4.53
C ALA A 16 3.46 -5.49 -4.82
N SER A 17 2.35 -5.70 -4.13
CA SER A 17 1.49 -6.90 -4.27
C SER A 17 0.02 -6.51 -4.21
N GLY A 18 -0.87 -7.42 -4.59
CA GLY A 18 -2.33 -7.22 -4.60
C GLY A 18 -2.91 -6.77 -5.95
N GLY A 19 -4.25 -6.69 -6.04
CA GLY A 19 -4.96 -6.50 -7.32
C GLY A 19 -4.60 -5.23 -8.10
N PHE A 20 -4.23 -4.15 -7.40
CA PHE A 20 -3.76 -2.90 -8.01
C PHE A 20 -2.44 -3.07 -8.78
N ALA A 21 -1.60 -4.02 -8.35
CA ALA A 21 -0.30 -4.30 -8.93
C ALA A 21 -0.39 -4.99 -10.31
N ARG A 22 -1.59 -5.37 -10.78
CA ARG A 22 -1.79 -5.95 -12.12
C ARG A 22 -1.81 -4.92 -13.24
N SER A 23 -2.15 -3.66 -12.95
CA SER A 23 -2.25 -2.63 -13.99
C SER A 23 -0.88 -2.02 -14.29
N GLU A 24 -0.41 -2.15 -15.53
CA GLU A 24 0.85 -1.54 -15.99
C GLU A 24 0.92 -0.04 -15.72
N LEU A 25 -0.15 0.70 -16.04
CA LEU A 25 -0.22 2.13 -15.79
C LEU A 25 -0.02 2.47 -14.31
N TRP A 26 -0.72 1.78 -13.41
CA TRP A 26 -0.58 2.02 -11.97
C TRP A 26 0.83 1.72 -11.47
N ARG A 27 1.49 0.71 -12.04
CA ARG A 27 2.88 0.37 -11.69
C ARG A 27 3.86 1.44 -12.12
N GLN A 28 3.72 1.94 -13.36
CA GLN A 28 4.55 3.03 -13.86
C GLN A 28 4.34 4.31 -13.05
N MET A 29 3.08 4.65 -12.74
CA MET A 29 2.77 5.80 -11.87
C MET A 29 3.45 5.67 -10.50
N LEU A 30 3.46 4.48 -9.88
CA LEU A 30 4.16 4.27 -8.61
C LEU A 30 5.66 4.49 -8.77
N ALA A 31 6.28 3.96 -9.82
CA ALA A 31 7.71 4.14 -10.07
C ALA A 31 8.06 5.63 -10.22
N ASP A 32 7.27 6.37 -11.00
CA ASP A 32 7.48 7.80 -11.26
C ASP A 32 7.26 8.66 -10.01
N ILE A 33 6.21 8.38 -9.23
CA ILE A 33 5.88 9.09 -7.99
C ILE A 33 6.97 8.90 -6.94
N PHE A 34 7.56 7.70 -6.87
CA PHE A 34 8.58 7.35 -5.90
C PHE A 34 10.01 7.56 -6.41
N GLU A 35 10.17 7.86 -7.70
CA GLU A 35 11.47 7.97 -8.38
C GLU A 35 12.38 6.78 -8.09
N GLN A 36 11.78 5.58 -8.09
CA GLN A 36 12.40 4.34 -7.68
C GLN A 36 11.84 3.17 -8.48
N ASP A 37 12.69 2.18 -8.77
CA ASP A 37 12.27 0.94 -9.41
C ASP A 37 11.17 0.25 -8.58
N VAL A 38 10.08 -0.11 -9.26
CA VAL A 38 8.96 -0.87 -8.69
C VAL A 38 8.97 -2.26 -9.28
N ALA A 39 9.15 -3.26 -8.42
CA ALA A 39 9.17 -4.66 -8.76
C ALA A 39 7.88 -5.32 -8.26
N ILE A 40 7.17 -6.00 -9.16
CA ILE A 40 5.92 -6.69 -8.85
C ILE A 40 5.98 -8.13 -9.35
N PRO A 41 5.89 -9.12 -8.45
CA PRO A 41 5.72 -10.51 -8.83
C PRO A 41 4.41 -10.70 -9.60
N GLU A 42 4.47 -11.39 -10.75
CA GLU A 42 3.35 -11.53 -11.69
C GLU A 42 2.10 -12.15 -11.07
N SER A 43 2.28 -13.10 -10.16
CA SER A 43 1.23 -13.58 -9.26
C SER A 43 1.87 -14.49 -8.22
N PHE A 44 2.06 -13.98 -7.02
CA PHE A 44 2.53 -14.78 -5.91
C PHE A 44 1.67 -14.50 -4.66
N GLU A 45 1.04 -15.53 -4.09
CA GLU A 45 0.38 -15.47 -2.78
C GLU A 45 1.44 -15.30 -1.69
N SER A 46 1.93 -14.07 -1.49
CA SER A 46 3.13 -13.78 -0.69
C SER A 46 3.03 -14.37 0.73
N THR A 47 1.83 -14.34 1.32
CA THR A 47 1.56 -14.93 2.63
C THR A 47 1.68 -16.45 2.62
N ALA A 48 1.11 -17.12 1.61
CA ALA A 48 1.14 -18.58 1.52
C ALA A 48 2.56 -19.10 1.27
N LEU A 49 3.37 -18.41 0.47
CA LEU A 49 4.78 -18.77 0.31
C LEU A 49 5.61 -18.51 1.53
N GLY A 50 5.42 -17.39 2.23
CA GLY A 50 6.10 -17.18 3.51
C GLY A 50 5.87 -18.36 4.46
N ALA A 51 4.61 -18.82 4.58
CA ALA A 51 4.27 -19.99 5.40
C ALA A 51 4.91 -21.29 4.88
N ALA A 52 4.85 -21.55 3.57
CA ALA A 52 5.44 -22.73 2.96
C ALA A 52 6.97 -22.76 3.11
N THR A 53 7.64 -21.62 2.91
CA THR A 53 9.10 -21.45 3.10
C THR A 53 9.50 -21.72 4.54
N LEU A 54 8.77 -21.20 5.52
CA LEU A 54 9.02 -21.51 6.93
C LEU A 54 8.87 -23.01 7.22
N GLY A 55 7.85 -23.65 6.64
CA GLY A 55 7.66 -25.10 6.70
C GLY A 55 8.84 -25.87 6.11
N MET A 56 9.26 -25.52 4.89
CA MET A 56 10.42 -26.14 4.23
C MET A 56 11.71 -25.97 5.03
N TYR A 57 11.94 -24.79 5.61
CA TYR A 57 13.09 -24.53 6.46
C TYR A 57 13.06 -25.41 7.72
N SER A 58 11.91 -25.52 8.38
CA SER A 58 11.75 -26.37 9.58
C SER A 58 11.97 -27.86 9.31
N LEU A 59 11.71 -28.30 8.07
CA LEU A 59 11.89 -29.69 7.62
C LEU A 59 13.28 -29.95 7.04
N GLY A 60 14.17 -28.94 7.00
CA GLY A 60 15.51 -29.06 6.41
C GLY A 60 15.50 -29.24 4.88
N LEU A 61 14.42 -28.83 4.21
CA LEU A 61 14.30 -28.88 2.74
C LEU A 61 14.97 -27.68 2.05
N ILE A 62 15.18 -26.59 2.79
CA ILE A 62 15.97 -25.43 2.40
C ILE A 62 16.89 -25.04 3.56
N ASP A 63 18.08 -24.53 3.24
CA ASP A 63 19.11 -24.20 4.22
C ASP A 63 18.99 -22.75 4.73
N ASN A 64 18.34 -21.88 3.95
CA ASN A 64 18.16 -20.47 4.30
C ASN A 64 16.79 -19.94 3.88
N LEU A 65 16.20 -19.06 4.68
CA LEU A 65 14.94 -18.39 4.30
C LEU A 65 15.08 -17.53 3.04
N SER A 66 16.30 -17.07 2.72
CA SER A 66 16.60 -16.33 1.49
C SER A 66 16.39 -17.18 0.22
N ASP A 67 16.37 -18.50 0.34
CA ASP A 67 16.09 -19.42 -0.77
C ASP A 67 14.66 -19.22 -1.31
N VAL A 68 13.80 -18.52 -0.55
CA VAL A 68 12.47 -18.10 -1.00
C VAL A 68 12.49 -17.38 -2.35
N ALA A 69 13.56 -16.63 -2.64
CA ALA A 69 13.72 -15.87 -3.87
C ALA A 69 13.63 -16.76 -5.13
N GLN A 70 13.98 -18.04 -5.02
CA GLN A 70 13.89 -19.01 -6.11
C GLN A 70 12.43 -19.35 -6.48
N PHE A 71 11.49 -19.12 -5.56
CA PHE A 71 10.07 -19.44 -5.73
C PHE A 71 9.22 -18.23 -6.12
N VAL A 72 9.75 -17.00 -6.06
CA VAL A 72 8.99 -15.75 -6.30
C VAL A 72 8.56 -15.57 -7.76
N GLY A 73 9.13 -16.34 -8.69
CA GLY A 73 8.72 -16.35 -10.11
C GLY A 73 9.08 -15.06 -10.86
N THR A 74 8.43 -14.83 -12.00
CA THR A 74 8.69 -13.67 -12.86
C THR A 74 8.28 -12.39 -12.16
N THR A 75 9.21 -11.43 -12.11
CA THR A 75 8.97 -10.09 -11.55
C THR A 75 9.00 -9.08 -12.69
N ASN A 76 7.93 -8.30 -12.83
CA ASN A 76 7.91 -7.17 -13.75
C ASN A 76 8.49 -5.96 -13.03
N VAL A 77 9.58 -5.42 -13.55
CA VAL A 77 10.23 -4.21 -13.02
C VAL A 77 9.81 -3.02 -13.89
N HIS A 78 9.29 -1.99 -13.24
CA HIS A 78 8.98 -0.69 -13.84
C HIS A 78 10.05 0.31 -13.39
N HIS A 79 10.66 0.96 -14.38
CA HIS A 79 11.69 1.97 -14.16
C HIS A 79 11.06 3.36 -14.17
N PRO A 80 11.45 4.26 -13.25
CA PRO A 80 10.87 5.58 -13.17
C PRO A 80 11.24 6.43 -14.40
N GLU A 81 10.27 7.13 -14.97
CA GLU A 81 10.42 8.01 -16.12
C GLU A 81 10.67 9.47 -15.65
N PRO A 82 11.88 10.03 -15.85
CA PRO A 82 12.22 11.37 -15.34
C PRO A 82 11.34 12.50 -15.88
N GLU A 83 10.73 12.28 -17.04
CA GLU A 83 9.81 13.21 -17.70
C GLU A 83 8.59 13.53 -16.82
N ASN A 84 8.19 12.58 -15.96
CA ASN A 84 7.00 12.68 -15.11
C ASN A 84 7.29 13.26 -13.72
N PHE A 85 8.56 13.35 -13.30
CA PHE A 85 8.93 13.69 -11.92
C PHE A 85 8.45 15.08 -11.51
N THR A 86 8.63 16.07 -12.38
CA THR A 86 8.24 17.45 -12.10
C THR A 86 6.73 17.54 -11.81
N ALA A 87 5.91 16.89 -12.63
CA ALA A 87 4.47 16.88 -12.46
C ALA A 87 4.06 16.25 -11.11
N TYR A 88 4.64 15.10 -10.75
CA TYR A 88 4.30 14.44 -9.48
C TYR A 88 4.84 15.20 -8.25
N ARG A 89 6.04 15.78 -8.33
CA ARG A 89 6.61 16.62 -7.25
C ARG A 89 5.74 17.86 -6.97
N GLU A 90 5.13 18.44 -7.99
CA GLU A 90 4.19 19.56 -7.84
C GLU A 90 2.83 19.10 -7.30
N LEU A 91 2.35 17.93 -7.73
CA LEU A 91 1.02 17.41 -7.38
C LEU A 91 0.95 16.84 -5.96
N ILE A 92 1.99 16.15 -5.47
CA ILE A 92 2.00 15.51 -4.15
C ILE A 92 1.71 16.51 -3.00
N PRO A 93 2.34 17.69 -2.93
CA PRO A 93 2.01 18.69 -1.92
C PRO A 93 0.55 19.15 -1.97
N ILE A 94 -0.03 19.28 -3.17
CA ILE A 94 -1.44 19.64 -3.35
C ILE A 94 -2.34 18.54 -2.78
N TYR A 95 -2.08 17.28 -3.15
CA TYR A 95 -2.79 16.12 -2.64
C TYR A 95 -2.75 16.02 -1.09
N ILE A 96 -1.57 16.23 -0.49
CA ILE A 96 -1.40 16.20 0.97
C ILE A 96 -2.21 17.31 1.63
N ARG A 97 -2.18 18.54 1.09
CA ARG A 97 -2.98 19.66 1.64
C ARG A 97 -4.48 19.39 1.51
N LEU A 98 -4.93 18.85 0.39
CA LEU A 98 -6.33 18.50 0.17
C LEU A 98 -6.81 17.45 1.19
N SER A 99 -6.05 16.37 1.37
CA SER A 99 -6.34 15.32 2.35
C SER A 99 -6.49 15.88 3.77
N ARG A 100 -5.55 16.74 4.20
CA ARG A 100 -5.62 17.42 5.50
C ARG A 100 -6.81 18.36 5.62
N SER A 101 -7.11 19.10 4.55
CA SER A 101 -8.23 20.05 4.55
C SER A 101 -9.60 19.37 4.61
N LEU A 102 -9.73 18.17 4.02
CA LEU A 102 -10.98 17.41 4.02
C LEU A 102 -11.17 16.58 5.31
N GLN A 103 -10.12 16.33 6.07
CA GLN A 103 -10.17 15.54 7.30
C GLN A 103 -11.24 16.02 8.31
N PRO A 104 -11.40 17.33 8.61
CA PRO A 104 -12.45 17.81 9.50
C PRO A 104 -13.85 17.52 8.96
N GLU A 105 -14.05 17.65 7.65
CA GLU A 105 -15.36 17.42 7.03
C GLU A 105 -15.73 15.93 7.02
N TYR A 106 -14.76 15.04 6.77
CA TYR A 106 -14.99 13.60 6.94
C TYR A 106 -15.39 13.26 8.39
N LYS A 107 -14.80 13.94 9.38
CA LYS A 107 -15.19 13.79 10.79
C LYS A 107 -16.62 14.29 11.01
N ASN A 108 -16.98 15.46 10.51
CA ASN A 108 -18.32 16.04 10.61
C ASN A 108 -19.38 15.11 9.99
N ILE A 109 -19.10 14.55 8.81
CA ILE A 109 -19.98 13.60 8.12
C ILE A 109 -20.14 12.32 8.97
N ALA A 110 -19.06 11.77 9.51
CA ALA A 110 -19.13 10.59 10.35
C ALA A 110 -19.92 10.83 11.66
N GLU A 111 -19.78 12.00 12.28
CA GLU A 111 -20.57 12.40 13.45
C GLU A 111 -22.03 12.63 13.11
N TYR A 112 -22.33 13.18 11.94
CA TYR A 112 -23.69 13.28 11.43
C TYR A 112 -24.30 11.89 11.22
N GLN A 113 -23.60 10.96 10.55
CA GLN A 113 -24.09 9.60 10.33
C GLN A 113 -24.36 8.86 11.65
N ARG A 114 -23.45 8.93 12.63
CA ARG A 114 -23.66 8.33 13.96
C ARG A 114 -24.91 8.83 14.68
N ARG A 115 -25.21 10.13 14.57
CA ARG A 115 -26.41 10.72 15.18
C ARG A 115 -27.72 10.34 14.49
N ASN A 116 -27.68 9.99 13.20
CA ASN A 116 -28.88 9.85 12.37
C ASN A 116 -29.13 8.42 11.84
N VAL A 117 -28.21 7.48 12.04
CA VAL A 117 -28.35 6.09 11.56
C VAL A 117 -28.97 5.14 12.61
N ASN A 118 -29.13 5.55 13.88
CA ASN A 118 -29.96 4.84 14.88
C ASN A 118 -31.19 5.67 15.32
N PRO A 119 -32.31 5.64 14.58
CA PRO A 119 -33.59 6.16 15.07
C PRO A 119 -34.22 5.28 16.16
N ASP A 120 -33.84 4.00 16.25
CA ASP A 120 -34.56 3.00 17.05
C ASP A 120 -34.11 2.87 18.52
N GLU A 121 -32.98 3.48 18.93
CA GLU A 121 -32.53 3.45 20.34
C GLU A 121 -32.97 4.66 21.17
N ASN A 122 -33.21 5.83 20.56
CA ASN A 122 -33.57 7.04 21.29
C ASN A 122 -35.09 7.18 21.59
N SER A 123 -35.91 6.18 21.23
CA SER A 123 -37.36 6.19 21.46
C SER A 123 -37.80 5.45 22.75
N SER A 124 -36.90 4.73 23.42
CA SER A 124 -37.20 3.97 24.65
C SER A 124 -36.98 4.72 25.97
N GLU A 125 -36.31 5.88 25.99
CA GLU A 125 -36.06 6.63 27.24
C GLU A 125 -37.06 7.75 27.55
N SER A 126 -38.04 8.03 26.68
CA SER A 126 -39.07 9.06 26.92
C SER A 126 -40.41 8.51 27.45
N LYS A 127 -40.45 7.27 27.96
CA LYS A 127 -41.62 6.69 28.62
C LYS A 127 -41.22 5.89 29.87
N ALA A 128 -40.86 6.58 30.93
CA ALA A 128 -40.93 6.09 32.30
C ALA A 128 -41.25 7.25 33.25
#